data_AF-A0A3A1YH93-F1
#
_entry.id   AF-A0A3A1YH93-F1
#
_cell.length_a   1.000
_cell.length_b   1.000
_cell.length_c   1.000
_cell.angle_alpha   90.00
_cell.angle_beta   90.00
_cell.angle_gamma   90.00
#
_symmetry.space_group_name_H-M   'P 1'
#
loop_
_entity.id
_entity.type
_entity.pdbx_description
1 polymer ?
#
loop_
_entity_poly.entity_id
_entity_poly.type
_entity_poly.pdbx_seq_one_letter_code
_entity_poly.pdbx_strand_id
1 'polypeptide(L)'
;MNSNTDITLVTAFYDLGRANWKGFERDNNYYFNLFKKLANLENHMIVFVANEQDRDRVLQIRNNKSTDVVIYDLLNEQKDLVTKIQNILDSEKFRENIPKYLLEGKNPEYWCAEYDLVNLYKTYFVNTAIDKRLHKSDLIAWIDFGYVRDDNFLDGINKWQYDFDKDKVNLFSVIKKKYVPPFETEEQVLKYLFENHVYVIGMCIVSTPDKWKEFWTLLQETVNYLISKNIFDDDQGLYMFCLYKRPDLFKVNYVGKRWAIENIVQKYCQNTPGFKIRKFLRSLLRIKY
;
A
#
# COMPACT_ATOMS: atom_id res chain seq x y z
N MET A 1 -28.51 11.37 5.10
CA MET A 1 -27.17 12.00 5.16
C MET A 1 -26.42 11.55 3.91
N ASN A 2 -25.97 12.47 3.06
CA ASN A 2 -25.04 12.12 1.99
C ASN A 2 -23.73 11.73 2.66
N SER A 3 -23.47 10.44 2.83
CA SER A 3 -22.18 9.96 3.30
C SER A 3 -21.12 10.48 2.34
N ASN A 4 -20.18 11.29 2.82
CA ASN A 4 -19.04 11.70 2.00
C ASN A 4 -18.20 10.46 1.71
N THR A 5 -18.33 9.95 0.48
CA THR A 5 -17.60 8.79 -0.04
C THR A 5 -16.35 9.23 -0.82
N ASP A 6 -15.99 10.51 -0.76
CA ASP A 6 -14.75 11.00 -1.34
C ASP A 6 -13.55 10.41 -0.60
N ILE A 7 -12.43 10.30 -1.31
CA ILE A 7 -11.22 9.65 -0.80
C ILE A 7 -10.05 10.61 -0.98
N THR A 8 -9.36 10.92 0.11
CA THR A 8 -8.04 11.57 0.04
C THR A 8 -6.99 10.53 -0.31
N LEU A 9 -6.13 10.82 -1.28
CA LEU A 9 -5.06 9.89 -1.68
C LEU A 9 -3.74 10.34 -1.07
N VAL A 10 -3.01 9.40 -0.48
CA VAL A 10 -1.66 9.59 0.01
C VAL A 10 -0.73 8.67 -0.78
N THR A 11 0.40 9.21 -1.21
CA THR A 11 1.42 8.47 -1.94
C THR A 11 2.80 9.04 -1.65
N ALA A 12 3.86 8.32 -2.03
CA ALA A 12 5.22 8.80 -1.87
C ALA A 12 6.17 8.31 -2.96
N PHE A 13 7.16 9.14 -3.29
CA PHE A 13 8.24 8.81 -4.21
C PHE A 13 9.60 8.99 -3.54
N TYR A 14 10.41 7.93 -3.59
CA TYR A 14 11.79 7.89 -3.13
C TYR A 14 12.64 7.16 -4.17
N ASP A 15 13.70 7.81 -4.63
CA ASP A 15 14.66 7.19 -5.55
C ASP A 15 15.58 6.24 -4.78
N LEU A 16 15.49 4.94 -5.11
CA LEU A 16 16.30 3.88 -4.52
C LEU A 16 17.46 3.45 -5.44
N GLY A 17 17.74 4.20 -6.50
CA GLY A 17 18.77 3.84 -7.49
C GLY A 17 18.40 2.62 -8.32
N ARG A 18 17.10 2.31 -8.45
CA ARG A 18 16.59 1.08 -9.08
C ARG A 18 17.00 0.91 -10.53
N ALA A 19 17.38 1.98 -11.24
CA ALA A 19 17.92 1.88 -12.59
C ALA A 19 19.12 0.92 -12.69
N ASN A 20 19.83 0.71 -11.58
CA ASN A 20 21.03 -0.14 -11.52
C ASN A 20 20.74 -1.57 -10.99
N TRP A 21 19.49 -1.92 -10.69
CA TRP A 21 19.14 -3.22 -10.10
C TRP A 21 18.86 -4.26 -11.20
N LYS A 22 19.82 -5.16 -11.42
CA LYS A 22 19.71 -6.20 -12.47
C LYS A 22 18.42 -7.04 -12.32
N GLY A 23 17.58 -7.05 -13.35
CA GLY A 23 16.29 -7.76 -13.37
C GLY A 23 15.12 -6.99 -12.73
N PHE A 24 15.38 -5.85 -12.11
CA PHE A 24 14.42 -5.00 -11.40
C PHE A 24 14.53 -3.53 -11.81
N GLU A 25 15.16 -3.25 -12.95
CA GLU A 25 15.56 -1.93 -13.41
C GLU A 25 14.35 -1.03 -13.62
N ARG A 26 14.26 0.07 -12.88
CA ARG A 26 13.23 1.10 -13.08
C ARG A 26 13.86 2.45 -12.77
N ASP A 27 13.86 3.36 -13.73
CA ASP A 27 14.36 4.72 -13.51
C ASP A 27 13.27 5.62 -12.92
N ASN A 28 13.66 6.81 -12.46
CA ASN A 28 12.73 7.76 -11.87
C ASN A 28 11.67 8.20 -12.89
N ASN A 29 12.06 8.35 -14.16
CA ASN A 29 11.14 8.75 -15.22
C ASN A 29 10.03 7.74 -15.44
N TYR A 30 10.32 6.45 -15.34
CA TYR A 30 9.33 5.38 -15.34
C TYR A 30 8.29 5.63 -14.25
N TYR A 31 8.71 5.81 -12.99
CA TYR A 31 7.78 6.04 -11.87
C TYR A 31 6.93 7.29 -12.05
N PHE A 32 7.54 8.40 -12.47
CA PHE A 32 6.80 9.63 -12.72
C PHE A 32 5.83 9.52 -13.91
N ASN A 33 6.15 8.71 -14.92
CA ASN A 33 5.21 8.44 -16.01
C ASN A 33 4.01 7.61 -15.55
N LEU A 34 4.21 6.67 -14.63
CA LEU A 34 3.10 5.95 -14.00
C LEU A 34 2.30 6.87 -13.07
N PHE A 35 2.96 7.74 -12.31
CA PHE A 35 2.29 8.73 -11.46
C PHE A 35 1.44 9.71 -12.27
N LYS A 36 1.86 10.14 -13.46
CA LYS A 36 1.01 10.98 -14.34
C LYS A 36 -0.37 10.35 -14.58
N LYS A 37 -0.44 9.03 -14.70
CA LYS A 37 -1.71 8.32 -14.89
C LYS A 37 -2.57 8.38 -13.62
N LEU A 38 -1.97 8.15 -12.45
CA LEU A 38 -2.65 8.32 -11.15
C LEU A 38 -3.12 9.77 -10.93
N ALA A 39 -2.26 10.73 -11.26
CA ALA A 39 -2.46 12.18 -11.15
C ALA A 39 -3.62 12.71 -12.00
N ASN A 40 -4.18 11.91 -12.91
CA ASN A 40 -5.41 12.26 -13.63
C ASN A 40 -6.63 12.33 -12.69
N LEU A 41 -6.61 11.68 -11.53
CA LEU A 41 -7.69 11.77 -10.56
C LEU A 41 -7.83 13.18 -9.97
N GLU A 42 -9.06 13.68 -9.89
CA GLU A 42 -9.45 14.95 -9.25
C GLU A 42 -9.50 14.86 -7.72
N ASN A 43 -9.26 13.67 -7.15
CA ASN A 43 -9.12 13.50 -5.71
C ASN A 43 -8.04 14.43 -5.16
N HIS A 44 -8.25 14.87 -3.92
CA HIS A 44 -7.20 15.53 -3.18
C HIS A 44 -6.03 14.56 -2.95
N MET A 45 -4.82 14.97 -3.31
CA MET A 45 -3.60 14.15 -3.17
C MET A 45 -2.63 14.77 -2.18
N ILE A 46 -2.01 13.92 -1.37
CA ILE A 46 -0.92 14.27 -0.47
C ILE A 46 0.27 13.43 -0.90
N VAL A 47 1.36 14.07 -1.32
CA VAL A 47 2.51 13.38 -1.91
C VAL A 47 3.74 13.64 -1.06
N PHE A 48 4.40 12.57 -0.60
CA PHE A 48 5.67 12.66 0.11
C PHE A 48 6.83 12.46 -0.87
N VAL A 49 7.86 13.31 -0.77
CA VAL A 49 9.07 13.24 -1.60
C VAL A 49 10.30 13.56 -0.76
N ALA A 50 11.48 13.17 -1.23
CA ALA A 50 12.73 13.44 -0.49
C ALA A 50 13.26 14.87 -0.64
N ASN A 51 12.93 15.58 -1.73
CA ASN A 51 13.58 16.84 -2.08
C ASN A 51 12.67 17.80 -2.88
N GLU A 52 13.13 19.05 -3.05
CA GLU A 52 12.41 20.12 -3.78
C GLU A 52 12.23 19.82 -5.27
N GLN A 53 13.20 19.19 -5.93
CA GLN A 53 13.13 18.89 -7.36
C GLN A 53 11.97 17.93 -7.67
N ASP A 54 11.81 16.88 -6.86
CA ASP A 54 10.71 15.94 -6.99
C ASP A 54 9.37 16.58 -6.62
N ARG A 55 9.37 17.51 -5.64
CA ARG A 55 8.18 18.32 -5.30
C ARG A 55 7.71 19.14 -6.49
N ASP A 56 8.61 19.88 -7.13
CA ASP A 56 8.28 20.71 -8.30
C ASP A 56 7.72 19.84 -9.43
N ARG A 57 8.32 18.67 -9.66
CA ARG A 57 7.84 17.72 -10.67
C ARG A 57 6.44 17.18 -10.36
N VAL A 58 6.15 16.87 -9.11
CA VAL A 58 4.80 16.46 -8.66
C VAL A 58 3.79 17.58 -8.91
N LEU A 59 4.10 18.82 -8.49
CA LEU A 59 3.22 19.97 -8.65
C LEU A 59 2.96 20.27 -10.14
N GLN A 60 3.99 20.18 -10.98
CA GLN A 60 3.88 20.34 -12.42
C GLN A 60 2.93 19.29 -13.03
N ILE A 61 3.07 18.02 -12.65
CA ILE A 61 2.20 16.92 -13.11
C ILE A 61 0.75 17.13 -12.64
N ARG A 62 0.56 17.61 -11.40
CA ARG A 62 -0.76 17.84 -10.83
C ARG A 62 -1.48 19.06 -11.38
N ASN A 63 -0.76 20.00 -12.01
CA ASN A 63 -1.31 21.09 -12.82
C ASN A 63 -2.51 21.79 -12.14
N ASN A 64 -2.27 22.40 -10.96
CA ASN A 64 -3.26 23.12 -10.13
C ASN A 64 -4.39 22.28 -9.50
N LYS A 65 -4.44 20.96 -9.72
CA LYS A 65 -5.36 20.09 -8.96
C LYS A 65 -5.02 20.10 -7.48
N SER A 66 -6.03 19.89 -6.62
CA SER A 66 -5.84 19.96 -5.17
C SER A 66 -4.78 18.96 -4.69
N THR A 67 -3.64 19.48 -4.26
CA THR A 67 -2.44 18.70 -3.93
C THR A 67 -1.66 19.38 -2.80
N ASP A 68 -1.29 18.61 -1.79
CA ASP A 68 -0.27 18.98 -0.81
C ASP A 68 0.97 18.12 -1.06
N VAL A 69 2.16 18.72 -1.02
CA VAL A 69 3.43 18.00 -1.16
C VAL A 69 4.26 18.23 0.09
N VAL A 70 4.69 17.13 0.71
CA VAL A 70 5.49 17.14 1.93
C VAL A 70 6.89 16.63 1.61
N ILE A 71 7.90 17.45 1.90
CA ILE A 71 9.29 17.04 1.80
C ILE A 71 9.69 16.36 3.11
N TYR A 72 10.13 15.11 2.99
CA TYR A 72 10.65 14.31 4.09
C TYR A 72 11.66 13.32 3.54
N ASP A 73 12.95 13.52 3.83
CA ASP A 73 14.02 12.63 3.40
C ASP A 73 14.08 11.37 4.28
N LEU A 74 13.14 10.45 4.04
CA LEU A 74 12.96 9.22 4.83
C LEU A 74 14.28 8.47 5.06
N LEU A 75 15.08 8.28 4.01
CA LEU A 75 16.27 7.44 4.07
C LEU A 75 17.35 8.06 4.96
N ASN A 76 17.52 9.38 4.88
CA ASN A 76 18.43 10.10 5.76
C ASN A 76 17.92 10.15 7.20
N GLU A 77 16.63 10.47 7.39
CA GLU A 77 15.98 10.59 8.70
C GLU A 77 15.92 9.26 9.46
N GLN A 78 15.89 8.13 8.75
CA GLN A 78 15.79 6.78 9.33
C GLN A 78 17.04 5.93 9.09
N LYS A 79 18.21 6.55 8.86
CA LYS A 79 19.48 5.85 8.56
C LYS A 79 19.85 4.77 9.58
N ASP A 80 19.53 4.97 10.86
CA ASP A 80 19.84 4.00 11.92
C ASP A 80 18.95 2.76 11.79
N LEU A 81 17.68 2.96 11.42
CA LEU A 81 16.75 1.88 11.15
C LEU A 81 17.11 1.15 9.85
N VAL A 82 17.51 1.86 8.79
CA VAL A 82 18.06 1.25 7.56
C VAL A 82 19.24 0.34 7.92
N THR A 83 20.21 0.86 8.68
CA THR A 83 21.38 0.08 9.12
C THR A 83 20.96 -1.16 9.91
N LYS A 84 19.99 -1.03 10.80
CA LYS A 84 19.47 -2.14 11.61
C LYS A 84 18.80 -3.21 10.75
N ILE A 85 17.98 -2.81 9.78
CA ILE A 85 17.33 -3.71 8.83
C ILE A 85 18.38 -4.43 8.00
N GLN A 86 19.36 -3.70 7.45
CA GLN A 86 20.42 -4.29 6.63
C GLN A 86 21.19 -5.37 7.39
N ASN A 87 21.53 -5.11 8.66
CA ASN A 87 22.19 -6.11 9.51
C ASN A 87 21.33 -7.38 9.72
N ILE A 88 20.00 -7.27 9.73
CA ILE A 88 19.10 -8.43 9.79
C ILE A 88 19.14 -9.19 8.47
N LEU A 89 18.97 -8.49 7.34
CA LEU A 89 18.95 -9.08 5.99
C LEU A 89 20.27 -9.81 5.64
N ASP A 90 21.39 -9.29 6.14
CA ASP A 90 22.73 -9.89 5.93
C ASP A 90 23.03 -11.03 6.91
N SER A 91 22.24 -11.20 7.97
CA SER A 91 22.51 -12.22 8.98
C SER A 91 22.26 -13.64 8.46
N GLU A 92 23.21 -14.55 8.71
CA GLU A 92 23.11 -15.96 8.29
C GLU A 92 21.83 -16.61 8.85
N LYS A 93 21.55 -16.37 10.14
CA LYS A 93 20.34 -16.88 10.81
C LYS A 93 19.05 -16.47 10.11
N PHE A 94 18.93 -15.24 9.62
CA PHE A 94 17.75 -14.82 8.88
C PHE A 94 17.70 -15.53 7.51
N ARG A 95 18.83 -15.53 6.80
CA ARG A 95 18.96 -16.08 5.44
C ARG A 95 18.73 -17.60 5.37
N GLU A 96 19.07 -18.34 6.43
CA GLU A 96 18.80 -19.78 6.54
C GLU A 96 17.31 -20.14 6.48
N ASN A 97 16.43 -19.21 6.88
CA ASN A 97 14.98 -19.41 6.82
C ASN A 97 14.39 -19.12 5.43
N ILE A 98 15.15 -18.48 4.53
CA ILE A 98 14.67 -18.07 3.21
C ILE A 98 14.98 -19.16 2.17
N PRO A 99 13.99 -19.59 1.37
CA PRO A 99 14.23 -20.47 0.23
C PRO A 99 15.32 -19.95 -0.72
N LYS A 100 16.29 -20.81 -1.05
CA LYS A 100 17.46 -20.45 -1.87
C LYS A 100 17.12 -19.75 -3.18
N TYR A 101 16.05 -20.18 -3.87
CA TYR A 101 15.64 -19.60 -5.14
C TYR A 101 15.23 -18.12 -5.02
N LEU A 102 14.73 -17.67 -3.86
CA LEU A 102 14.39 -16.26 -3.62
C LEU A 102 15.66 -15.42 -3.44
N LEU A 103 16.65 -15.94 -2.70
CA LEU A 103 17.95 -15.30 -2.53
C LEU A 103 18.70 -15.20 -3.87
N GLU A 104 18.72 -16.28 -4.65
CA GLU A 104 19.33 -16.33 -5.97
C GLU A 104 18.61 -15.43 -6.99
N GLY A 105 17.29 -15.28 -6.85
CA GLY A 105 16.46 -14.39 -7.66
C GLY A 105 16.71 -12.89 -7.40
N LYS A 106 17.48 -12.55 -6.37
CA LYS A 106 17.77 -11.15 -5.97
C LYS A 106 16.51 -10.32 -5.73
N ASN A 107 15.52 -10.95 -5.13
CA ASN A 107 14.32 -10.31 -4.64
C ASN A 107 14.69 -9.17 -3.67
N PRO A 108 14.34 -7.89 -3.97
CA PRO A 108 14.75 -6.71 -3.20
C PRO A 108 14.48 -6.80 -1.70
N GLU A 109 13.40 -7.46 -1.32
CA GLU A 109 12.96 -7.65 0.07
C GLU A 109 13.93 -8.47 0.94
N TYR A 110 14.94 -9.09 0.33
CA TYR A 110 15.94 -9.90 1.05
C TYR A 110 17.36 -9.34 0.98
N TRP A 111 17.56 -8.16 0.40
CA TRP A 111 18.90 -7.57 0.30
C TRP A 111 18.97 -6.04 0.34
N CYS A 112 17.85 -5.32 0.18
CA CYS A 112 17.84 -3.85 0.14
C CYS A 112 16.99 -3.27 1.28
N ALA A 113 17.65 -2.86 2.37
CA ALA A 113 16.98 -2.28 3.53
C ALA A 113 16.19 -1.00 3.20
N GLU A 114 16.66 -0.17 2.26
CA GLU A 114 15.93 1.03 1.85
C GLU A 114 14.62 0.69 1.12
N TYR A 115 14.60 -0.41 0.36
CA TYR A 115 13.39 -0.92 -0.29
C TYR A 115 12.33 -1.31 0.75
N ASP A 116 12.73 -2.09 1.74
CA ASP A 116 11.81 -2.53 2.78
C ASP A 116 11.33 -1.37 3.63
N LEU A 117 12.21 -0.41 3.93
CA LEU A 117 11.86 0.78 4.68
C LEU A 117 10.80 1.63 3.96
N VAL A 118 10.97 1.90 2.66
CA VAL A 118 9.99 2.65 1.88
C VAL A 118 8.64 1.93 1.86
N ASN A 119 8.63 0.60 1.75
CA ASN A 119 7.39 -0.17 1.78
C ASN A 119 6.73 -0.18 3.17
N LEU A 120 7.51 -0.29 4.25
CA LEU A 120 7.02 -0.20 5.61
C LEU A 120 6.34 1.15 5.89
N TYR A 121 6.95 2.26 5.43
CA TYR A 121 6.56 3.61 5.83
C TYR A 121 5.29 4.15 5.17
N LYS A 122 4.60 3.35 4.34
CA LYS A 122 3.29 3.69 3.75
C LYS A 122 2.28 4.14 4.82
N THR A 123 2.19 3.37 5.91
CA THR A 123 1.32 3.67 7.05
C THR A 123 1.76 4.90 7.83
N TYR A 124 3.07 5.13 7.96
CA TYR A 124 3.63 6.33 8.58
C TYR A 124 3.25 7.59 7.78
N PHE A 125 3.36 7.57 6.45
CA PHE A 125 3.00 8.71 5.61
C PHE A 125 1.51 9.06 5.74
N VAL A 126 0.64 8.07 5.74
CA VAL A 126 -0.80 8.30 5.94
C VAL A 126 -1.08 8.91 7.32
N ASN A 127 -0.46 8.38 8.38
CA ASN A 127 -0.64 8.92 9.73
C ASN A 127 -0.05 10.33 9.88
N THR A 128 1.09 10.61 9.23
CA THR A 128 1.67 11.95 9.17
C THR A 128 0.73 12.93 8.48
N ALA A 129 0.09 12.53 7.38
CA ALA A 129 -0.93 13.33 6.69
C ALA A 129 -2.18 13.57 7.56
N ILE A 130 -2.58 12.58 8.36
CA ILE A 130 -3.67 12.70 9.34
C ILE A 130 -3.33 13.70 10.43
N ASP A 131 -2.16 13.56 11.07
CA ASP A 131 -1.76 14.38 12.20
C ASP A 131 -1.48 15.84 11.79
N LYS A 132 -1.00 16.06 10.57
CA LYS A 132 -0.89 17.39 9.96
C LYS A 132 -2.22 17.95 9.46
N ARG A 133 -3.33 17.21 9.58
CA ARG A 133 -4.69 17.59 9.14
C ARG A 133 -4.77 17.99 7.66
N LEU A 134 -4.00 17.31 6.81
CA LEU A 134 -3.96 17.59 5.37
C LEU A 134 -5.12 16.92 4.62
N HIS A 135 -5.68 15.83 5.15
CA HIS A 135 -6.77 15.11 4.50
C HIS A 135 -8.07 15.93 4.41
N LYS A 136 -8.83 15.71 3.33
CA LYS A 136 -10.08 16.44 3.02
C LYS A 136 -11.30 15.53 2.99
N SER A 137 -11.16 14.28 3.42
CA SER A 137 -12.22 13.27 3.36
C SER A 137 -12.07 12.27 4.52
N ASP A 138 -13.18 11.67 4.94
CA ASP A 138 -13.19 10.66 6.01
C ASP A 138 -12.45 9.39 5.63
N LEU A 139 -12.35 9.09 4.33
CA LEU A 139 -11.61 7.97 3.80
C LEU A 139 -10.28 8.46 3.24
N ILE A 140 -9.21 7.77 3.64
CA ILE A 140 -7.86 8.04 3.19
C ILE A 140 -7.31 6.75 2.60
N ALA A 141 -6.80 6.84 1.38
CA ALA A 141 -6.19 5.73 0.70
C ALA A 141 -4.68 5.94 0.56
N TRP A 142 -3.89 4.93 0.92
CA TRP A 142 -2.57 4.79 0.35
C TRP A 142 -2.70 4.23 -1.07
N ILE A 143 -1.94 4.78 -2.02
CA ILE A 143 -1.72 4.20 -3.35
C ILE A 143 -0.23 4.35 -3.70
N ASP A 144 0.44 3.28 -4.12
CA ASP A 144 1.84 3.38 -4.57
C ASP A 144 1.98 4.36 -5.74
N PHE A 145 3.01 5.21 -5.69
CA PHE A 145 3.23 6.30 -6.65
C PHE A 145 3.35 5.82 -8.10
N GLY A 146 4.04 4.70 -8.27
CA GLY A 146 4.25 4.03 -9.55
C GLY A 146 3.22 2.96 -9.87
N TYR A 147 2.03 3.00 -9.28
CA TYR A 147 1.14 1.84 -9.37
C TYR A 147 0.43 1.72 -10.73
N VAL A 148 -0.03 2.85 -11.27
CA VAL A 148 -0.91 2.86 -12.44
C VAL A 148 -0.11 2.56 -13.70
N ARG A 149 -0.13 1.30 -14.15
CA ARG A 149 0.67 0.80 -15.29
C ARG A 149 -0.08 0.90 -16.62
N ASP A 150 -1.35 0.53 -16.66
CA ASP A 150 -2.22 0.62 -17.84
C ASP A 150 -2.98 1.96 -17.89
N ASP A 151 -3.17 2.51 -19.09
CA ASP A 151 -4.01 3.69 -19.33
C ASP A 151 -5.50 3.39 -19.07
N ASN A 152 -5.90 2.12 -19.19
CA ASN A 152 -7.24 1.65 -18.88
C ASN A 152 -7.51 1.54 -17.38
N PHE A 153 -6.51 1.68 -16.51
CA PHE A 153 -6.66 1.53 -15.06
C PHE A 153 -7.83 2.38 -14.50
N LEU A 154 -7.92 3.63 -14.93
CA LEU A 154 -8.99 4.53 -14.51
C LEU A 154 -10.27 4.36 -15.36
N ASP A 155 -10.19 3.91 -16.61
CA ASP A 155 -11.33 3.71 -17.52
C ASP A 155 -12.41 4.81 -17.43
N GLY A 156 -11.99 6.07 -17.65
CA GLY A 156 -12.87 7.24 -17.57
C GLY A 156 -13.22 7.72 -16.16
N ILE A 157 -12.71 7.06 -15.11
CA ILE A 157 -12.85 7.52 -13.72
C ILE A 157 -11.91 8.71 -13.50
N ASN A 158 -12.52 9.89 -13.46
CA ASN A 158 -11.82 11.13 -13.11
C ASN A 158 -11.76 11.38 -11.59
N LYS A 159 -12.61 10.73 -10.79
CA LYS A 159 -12.64 10.87 -9.33
C LYS A 159 -13.02 9.55 -8.67
N TRP A 160 -12.16 9.08 -7.77
CA TRP A 160 -12.39 7.85 -7.03
C TRP A 160 -13.24 8.11 -5.80
N GLN A 161 -14.41 7.47 -5.73
CA GLN A 161 -15.35 7.59 -4.62
C GLN A 161 -15.99 6.25 -4.33
N TYR A 162 -16.02 5.86 -3.06
CA TYR A 162 -16.62 4.60 -2.63
C TYR A 162 -16.95 4.59 -1.15
N ASP A 163 -18.00 3.85 -0.78
CA ASP A 163 -18.41 3.64 0.59
C ASP A 163 -17.70 2.41 1.17
N PHE A 164 -16.40 2.55 1.46
CA PHE A 164 -15.63 1.51 2.13
C PHE A 164 -16.11 1.32 3.57
N ASP A 165 -15.83 0.13 4.12
CA ASP A 165 -16.16 -0.19 5.50
C ASP A 165 -15.34 0.69 6.45
N LYS A 166 -15.99 1.68 7.07
CA LYS A 166 -15.33 2.73 7.86
C LYS A 166 -14.77 2.23 9.19
N ASP A 167 -15.23 1.06 9.65
CA ASP A 167 -14.77 0.42 10.89
C ASP A 167 -13.57 -0.51 10.67
N LYS A 168 -13.06 -0.60 9.43
CA LYS A 168 -12.01 -1.54 9.03
C LYS A 168 -10.89 -0.85 8.27
N VAL A 169 -9.70 -1.42 8.39
CA VAL A 169 -8.62 -1.24 7.41
C VAL A 169 -8.92 -2.13 6.21
N ASN A 170 -9.25 -1.52 5.08
CA ASN A 170 -9.61 -2.22 3.85
C ASN A 170 -8.34 -2.55 3.07
N LEU A 171 -7.94 -3.83 3.15
CA LEU A 171 -6.87 -4.43 2.35
C LEU A 171 -7.47 -5.09 1.11
N PHE A 172 -6.61 -5.45 0.15
CA PHE A 172 -7.02 -6.09 -1.09
C PHE A 172 -6.22 -7.35 -1.39
N SER A 173 -6.84 -8.31 -2.09
CA SER A 173 -6.20 -9.57 -2.48
C SER A 173 -6.64 -10.05 -3.86
N VAL A 174 -5.71 -10.66 -4.61
CA VAL A 174 -5.98 -11.40 -5.85
C VAL A 174 -6.12 -12.91 -5.64
N ILE A 175 -6.00 -13.37 -4.40
CA ILE A 175 -6.18 -14.76 -4.02
C ILE A 175 -7.52 -14.90 -3.32
N LYS A 176 -8.35 -15.86 -3.77
CA LYS A 176 -9.61 -16.16 -3.06
C LYS A 176 -9.26 -16.80 -1.72
N LYS A 177 -9.96 -16.39 -0.65
CA LYS A 177 -9.73 -16.87 0.73
C LYS A 177 -9.52 -18.39 0.84
N LYS A 178 -10.28 -19.20 0.10
CA LYS A 178 -10.16 -20.67 0.11
C LYS A 178 -8.84 -21.25 -0.45
N TYR A 179 -8.04 -20.44 -1.11
CA TYR A 179 -6.72 -20.81 -1.66
C TYR A 179 -5.57 -20.18 -0.88
N VAL A 180 -5.88 -19.47 0.21
CA VAL A 180 -4.89 -18.85 1.07
C VAL A 180 -4.39 -19.93 2.01
N PRO A 181 -3.06 -20.14 2.13
CA PRO A 181 -2.52 -20.99 3.17
C PRO A 181 -3.04 -20.59 4.57
N PRO A 182 -3.07 -21.51 5.53
CA PRO A 182 -3.37 -21.14 6.92
C PRO A 182 -2.36 -20.13 7.46
N PHE A 183 -2.82 -19.22 8.33
CA PHE A 183 -1.98 -18.24 9.04
C PHE A 183 -2.50 -18.03 10.48
N GLU A 184 -2.98 -19.10 11.11
CA GLU A 184 -3.60 -19.09 12.43
C GLU A 184 -2.58 -19.21 13.58
N THR A 185 -1.33 -19.51 13.24
CA THR A 185 -0.22 -19.60 14.19
C THR A 185 0.93 -18.71 13.74
N GLU A 186 1.80 -18.35 14.69
CA GLU A 186 2.98 -17.54 14.40
C GLU A 186 3.89 -18.21 13.36
N GLU A 187 4.14 -19.51 13.47
CA GLU A 187 4.94 -20.25 12.48
C GLU A 187 4.35 -20.13 11.07
N GLN A 188 3.03 -20.28 10.95
CA GLN A 188 2.36 -20.20 9.66
C GLN A 188 2.45 -18.81 9.04
N VAL A 189 2.24 -17.74 9.82
CA VAL A 189 2.36 -16.38 9.28
C VAL A 189 3.81 -16.00 8.98
N LEU A 190 4.79 -16.53 9.73
CA LEU A 190 6.21 -16.35 9.40
C LEU A 190 6.59 -16.98 8.06
N LYS A 191 5.91 -18.04 7.61
CA LYS A 191 6.13 -18.58 6.24
C LYS A 191 5.74 -17.59 5.16
N TYR A 192 4.78 -16.70 5.39
CA TYR A 192 4.44 -15.66 4.42
C TYR A 192 5.62 -14.72 4.17
N LEU A 193 6.31 -14.39 5.26
CA LEU A 193 7.50 -13.55 5.26
C LEU A 193 8.69 -14.28 4.62
N PHE A 194 9.02 -15.47 5.11
CA PHE A 194 10.24 -16.16 4.64
C PHE A 194 10.13 -16.73 3.22
N GLU A 195 8.93 -17.10 2.77
CA GLU A 195 8.71 -17.76 1.48
C GLU A 195 8.06 -16.84 0.43
N ASN A 196 7.89 -15.54 0.75
CA ASN A 196 7.27 -14.53 -0.11
C ASN A 196 5.85 -14.91 -0.58
N HIS A 197 4.99 -15.40 0.33
CA HIS A 197 3.60 -15.70 -0.02
C HIS A 197 2.77 -14.42 -0.02
N VAL A 198 2.35 -13.98 -1.20
CA VAL A 198 1.56 -12.74 -1.33
C VAL A 198 0.06 -13.03 -1.23
N TYR A 199 -0.54 -12.80 -0.05
CA TYR A 199 -2.01 -12.82 0.09
C TYR A 199 -2.61 -11.42 0.02
N VAL A 200 -2.14 -10.48 0.83
CA VAL A 200 -2.56 -9.08 0.81
C VAL A 200 -1.63 -8.28 -0.08
N ILE A 201 -2.18 -7.32 -0.82
CA ILE A 201 -1.42 -6.49 -1.75
C ILE A 201 -1.13 -5.17 -1.06
N GLY A 202 0.15 -4.80 -0.95
CA GLY A 202 0.59 -3.59 -0.24
C GLY A 202 0.36 -2.26 -0.98
N MET A 203 0.03 -2.32 -2.27
CA MET A 203 -0.03 -1.14 -3.15
C MET A 203 -1.23 -0.22 -2.92
N CYS A 204 -2.29 -0.70 -2.27
CA CYS A 204 -3.50 0.08 -2.01
C CYS A 204 -4.14 -0.34 -0.70
N ILE A 205 -4.45 0.62 0.15
CA ILE A 205 -5.07 0.42 1.47
C ILE A 205 -6.01 1.58 1.71
N VAL A 206 -7.23 1.32 2.19
CA VAL A 206 -8.21 2.39 2.45
C VAL A 206 -8.75 2.27 3.88
N SER A 207 -8.76 3.38 4.60
CA SER A 207 -9.29 3.40 5.97
C SER A 207 -9.70 4.80 6.41
N THR A 208 -10.35 4.88 7.56
CA THR A 208 -10.62 6.14 8.27
C THR A 208 -9.41 6.57 9.10
N PRO A 209 -9.29 7.86 9.49
CA PRO A 209 -8.19 8.33 10.33
C PRO A 209 -7.95 7.50 11.59
N ASP A 210 -9.02 7.17 12.33
CA ASP A 210 -8.91 6.41 13.58
C ASP A 210 -8.38 4.99 13.32
N LYS A 211 -8.85 4.33 12.26
CA LYS A 211 -8.40 2.98 11.90
C LYS A 211 -6.99 2.98 11.30
N TRP A 212 -6.57 4.05 10.64
CA TRP A 212 -5.16 4.24 10.25
C TRP A 212 -4.23 4.39 11.45
N LYS A 213 -4.69 5.08 12.52
CA LYS A 213 -3.94 5.18 13.78
C LYS A 213 -3.82 3.84 14.48
N GLU A 214 -4.93 3.10 14.62
CA GLU A 214 -4.90 1.73 15.17
C GLU A 214 -3.96 0.82 14.39
N PHE A 215 -3.98 0.90 13.05
CA PHE A 215 -3.10 0.11 12.22
C PHE A 215 -1.63 0.48 12.41
N TRP A 216 -1.32 1.77 12.47
CA TRP A 216 0.05 2.23 12.69
C TRP A 216 0.62 1.74 14.01
N THR A 217 -0.14 1.85 15.10
CA THR A 217 0.28 1.31 16.40
C THR A 217 0.55 -0.19 16.33
N LEU A 218 -0.37 -0.98 15.75
CA LEU A 218 -0.19 -2.42 15.59
C LEU A 218 1.03 -2.78 14.74
N LEU A 219 1.29 -2.02 13.68
CA LEU A 219 2.43 -2.24 12.80
C LEU A 219 3.75 -1.93 13.52
N GLN A 220 3.83 -0.83 14.27
CA GLN A 220 5.01 -0.51 15.08
C GLN A 220 5.32 -1.60 16.11
N GLU A 221 4.30 -2.09 16.81
CA GLU A 221 4.44 -3.22 17.75
C GLU A 221 4.93 -4.49 17.05
N THR A 222 4.41 -4.76 15.84
CA THR A 222 4.80 -5.91 15.03
C THR A 222 6.24 -5.81 14.53
N VAL A 223 6.64 -4.65 14.01
CA VAL A 223 8.01 -4.39 13.56
C VAL A 223 8.99 -4.53 14.73
N ASN A 224 8.70 -3.92 15.88
CA ASN A 224 9.56 -4.03 17.05
C ASN A 224 9.70 -5.49 17.53
N TYR A 225 8.60 -6.25 17.52
CA TYR A 225 8.60 -7.66 17.84
C TYR A 225 9.48 -8.47 16.88
N LEU A 226 9.29 -8.34 15.57
CA LEU A 226 10.04 -9.11 14.57
C LEU A 226 11.52 -8.74 14.55
N ILE A 227 11.85 -7.45 14.66
CA ILE A 227 13.22 -6.98 14.80
C ILE A 227 13.89 -7.60 16.04
N SER A 228 13.18 -7.74 17.16
CA SER A 228 13.73 -8.41 18.37
C SER A 228 14.07 -9.90 18.15
N LYS A 229 13.51 -10.50 17.10
CA LYS A 229 13.77 -11.88 16.67
C LYS A 229 14.80 -11.97 15.54
N ASN A 230 15.39 -10.85 15.10
CA ASN A 230 16.18 -10.74 13.87
C ASN A 230 15.41 -11.20 12.63
N ILE A 231 14.18 -10.70 12.48
CA ILE A 231 13.31 -10.94 11.32
C ILE A 231 12.84 -9.59 10.78
N PHE A 232 12.87 -9.44 9.46
CA PHE A 232 12.33 -8.27 8.76
C PHE A 232 11.82 -8.67 7.37
N ASP A 233 10.99 -7.82 6.76
CA ASP A 233 10.42 -8.00 5.43
C ASP A 233 9.88 -6.67 4.90
N ASP A 234 9.39 -6.69 3.66
CA ASP A 234 8.59 -5.63 3.09
C ASP A 234 7.18 -5.53 3.73
N ASP A 235 6.32 -4.72 3.14
CA ASP A 235 5.00 -4.47 3.68
C ASP A 235 4.07 -5.69 3.68
N GLN A 236 4.27 -6.66 2.78
CA GLN A 236 3.32 -7.77 2.60
C GLN A 236 3.40 -8.78 3.74
N GLY A 237 4.60 -9.22 4.13
CA GLY A 237 4.76 -10.08 5.30
C GLY A 237 4.39 -9.39 6.60
N LEU A 238 4.74 -8.11 6.75
CA LEU A 238 4.40 -7.33 7.94
C LEU A 238 2.89 -7.13 8.09
N TYR A 239 2.17 -6.87 7.00
CA TYR A 239 0.71 -6.76 7.01
C TYR A 239 0.03 -8.10 7.25
N MET A 240 0.60 -9.21 6.75
CA MET A 240 0.12 -10.54 7.09
C MET A 240 0.25 -10.83 8.58
N PHE A 241 1.36 -10.42 9.20
CA PHE A 241 1.56 -10.56 10.64
C PHE A 241 0.59 -9.68 11.46
N CYS A 242 0.30 -8.46 11.00
CA CYS A 242 -0.75 -7.62 11.59
C CYS A 242 -2.13 -8.26 11.46
N LEU A 243 -2.46 -8.83 10.29
CA LEU A 243 -3.72 -9.52 10.04
C LEU A 243 -3.88 -10.76 10.93
N TYR A 244 -2.80 -11.49 11.19
CA TYR A 244 -2.76 -12.59 12.15
C TYR A 244 -3.05 -12.10 13.58
N LYS A 245 -2.41 -11.01 14.03
CA LYS A 245 -2.58 -10.48 15.39
C LYS A 245 -3.95 -9.88 15.67
N ARG A 246 -4.52 -9.15 14.70
CA ARG A 246 -5.79 -8.41 14.85
C ARG A 246 -6.70 -8.60 13.63
N PRO A 247 -7.18 -9.82 13.35
CA PRO A 247 -8.03 -10.08 12.19
C PRO A 247 -9.34 -9.28 12.22
N ASP A 248 -9.77 -8.83 13.41
CA ASP A 248 -10.92 -7.95 13.62
C ASP A 248 -10.71 -6.52 13.09
N LEU A 249 -9.48 -6.02 12.98
CA LEU A 249 -9.20 -4.67 12.48
C LEU A 249 -9.32 -4.58 10.95
N PHE A 250 -9.12 -5.70 10.25
CA PHE A 250 -8.96 -5.70 8.80
C PHE A 250 -10.16 -6.27 8.06
N LYS A 251 -10.32 -5.82 6.82
CA LYS A 251 -11.20 -6.40 5.81
C LYS A 251 -10.43 -6.64 4.53
N VAL A 252 -10.26 -7.89 4.15
CA VAL A 252 -9.57 -8.25 2.91
C VAL A 252 -10.57 -8.38 1.76
N ASN A 253 -10.51 -7.43 0.84
CA ASN A 253 -11.40 -7.31 -0.31
C ASN A 253 -10.81 -8.04 -1.52
N TYR A 254 -11.45 -9.13 -1.96
CA TYR A 254 -11.02 -9.85 -3.15
C TYR A 254 -11.28 -9.03 -4.43
N VAL A 255 -10.24 -8.73 -5.21
CA VAL A 255 -10.34 -7.84 -6.39
C VAL A 255 -10.51 -8.59 -7.70
N GLY A 256 -9.98 -9.79 -7.84
CA GLY A 256 -10.03 -10.57 -9.07
C GLY A 256 -8.78 -11.44 -9.24
N LYS A 257 -8.49 -11.90 -10.46
CA LYS A 257 -7.22 -12.59 -10.76
C LYS A 257 -6.06 -11.60 -10.82
N ARG A 258 -4.81 -12.10 -10.79
CA ARG A 258 -3.52 -11.38 -10.65
C ARG A 258 -3.33 -10.11 -11.51
N TRP A 259 -4.09 -9.96 -12.59
CA TRP A 259 -4.01 -8.83 -13.54
C TRP A 259 -5.16 -7.82 -13.42
N ALA A 260 -6.12 -8.04 -12.51
CA ALA A 260 -7.26 -7.15 -12.27
C ALA A 260 -7.05 -6.23 -11.05
N ILE A 261 -5.84 -6.15 -10.51
CA ILE A 261 -5.56 -5.20 -9.41
C ILE A 261 -5.74 -3.76 -9.92
N GLU A 262 -5.50 -3.56 -11.22
CA GLU A 262 -5.80 -2.32 -11.94
C GLU A 262 -7.28 -1.92 -11.87
N ASN A 263 -8.15 -2.88 -11.53
CA ASN A 263 -9.58 -2.67 -11.37
C ASN A 263 -9.99 -2.38 -9.92
N ILE A 264 -9.08 -2.15 -8.96
CA ILE A 264 -9.50 -1.75 -7.59
C ILE A 264 -10.38 -0.51 -7.68
N VAL A 265 -9.89 0.53 -8.36
CA VAL A 265 -10.63 1.78 -8.55
C VAL A 265 -11.91 1.51 -9.34
N GLN A 266 -11.86 0.74 -10.44
CA GLN A 266 -13.05 0.42 -11.23
C GLN A 266 -14.12 -0.37 -10.47
N LYS A 267 -13.73 -1.39 -9.72
CA LYS A 267 -14.63 -2.28 -8.98
C LYS A 267 -15.23 -1.59 -7.76
N TYR A 268 -14.41 -0.77 -7.10
CA TYR A 268 -14.74 0.00 -5.92
C TYR A 268 -14.85 1.48 -6.28
N CYS A 269 -15.59 1.84 -7.33
CA CYS A 269 -15.99 3.21 -7.60
C CYS A 269 -17.48 3.28 -7.86
N GLN A 270 -18.17 4.15 -7.12
CA GLN A 270 -19.62 4.27 -7.18
C GLN A 270 -20.14 4.91 -8.47
N ASN A 271 -19.27 5.64 -9.18
CA ASN A 271 -19.61 6.34 -10.40
C ASN A 271 -19.65 5.42 -11.63
N THR A 272 -19.22 4.16 -11.49
CA THR A 272 -19.21 3.18 -12.58
C THR A 272 -20.60 2.61 -12.89
N PRO A 273 -20.94 2.35 -14.17
CA PRO A 273 -22.20 1.69 -14.54
C PRO A 273 -22.40 0.35 -13.82
N GLY A 274 -21.34 -0.45 -13.74
CA GLY A 274 -21.37 -1.76 -13.07
C GLY A 274 -21.72 -1.67 -11.59
N PHE A 275 -21.25 -0.64 -10.87
CA PHE A 275 -21.64 -0.43 -9.47
C PHE A 275 -23.12 -0.07 -9.34
N LYS A 276 -23.61 0.85 -10.17
CA LYS A 276 -25.02 1.29 -10.14
C LYS A 276 -25.99 0.13 -10.37
N ILE A 277 -25.69 -0.73 -11.34
CA ILE A 277 -26.47 -1.95 -11.60
C ILE A 277 -26.45 -2.89 -10.39
N ARG A 278 -25.26 -3.18 -9.83
CA ARG A 278 -25.15 -4.06 -8.65
C ARG A 278 -25.88 -3.49 -7.43
N LYS A 279 -25.83 -2.17 -7.22
CA LYS A 279 -26.54 -1.47 -6.13
C LYS A 279 -28.06 -1.60 -6.30
N PHE A 280 -28.57 -1.40 -7.51
CA PHE A 280 -29.98 -1.56 -7.85
C PHE A 280 -30.48 -3.01 -7.66
N LEU A 281 -29.74 -4.00 -8.14
CA LEU A 281 -30.08 -5.41 -7.93
C LEU A 281 -30.11 -5.78 -6.44
N ARG A 282 -29.17 -5.26 -5.65
CA ARG A 282 -29.16 -5.47 -4.18
C ARG A 282 -30.32 -4.79 -3.48
N SER A 283 -30.76 -3.61 -3.92
CA SER A 283 -31.95 -2.97 -3.34
C SER A 283 -33.22 -3.76 -3.64
N LEU A 284 -33.35 -4.36 -4.82
CA LEU A 284 -34.47 -5.24 -5.16
C LEU A 284 -34.51 -6.51 -4.28
N LEU A 285 -33.34 -7.06 -3.95
CA LEU A 285 -33.23 -8.25 -3.08
C LEU A 285 -33.49 -7.93 -1.60
N ARG A 286 -33.18 -6.71 -1.15
CA ARG A 286 -33.47 -6.25 0.23
C ARG A 286 -34.95 -5.92 0.47
N ILE A 287 -35.75 -5.72 -0.58
CA ILE A 287 -37.20 -5.48 -0.47
C ILE A 287 -37.99 -6.79 -0.25
N LYS A 288 -37.32 -7.96 -0.28
CA LYS A 288 -37.96 -9.28 -0.12
C LYS A 288 -38.02 -9.85 1.31
N TYR A 289 -37.77 -9.04 2.34
CA TYR A 289 -37.99 -9.42 3.76
C TYR A 289 -38.62 -8.27 4.54
#